data_AF-K0UK77-F1
#
_entry.id   AF-K0UK77-F1
#
_cell.length_a   1.000
_cell.length_b   1.000
_cell.length_c   1.000
_cell.angle_alpha   90.00
_cell.angle_beta   90.00
_cell.angle_gamma   90.00
#
_symmetry.space_group_name_H-M   'P 1'
#
loop_
_entity.id
_entity.type
_entity.pdbx_description
1 polymer ?
#
loop_
_entity_poly.entity_id
_entity_poly.type
_entity_poly.pdbx_seq_one_letter_code
_entity_poly.pdbx_strand_id
1 'polypeptide(L)' 'MTSSDGAAIPTITLNDDRTIPVVGLGVGGLSDSEAERVVSVALEAGHRLIDTAA' A
#
# COMPACT_ATOMS: atom_id res chain seq x y z
N MET A 1 8.03 4.87 28.07
CA MET A 1 8.04 5.30 26.65
C MET A 1 7.61 4.08 25.85
N THR A 2 6.31 3.84 25.72
CA THR A 2 5.79 2.72 24.94
C THR A 2 5.74 3.17 23.49
N SER A 3 6.68 2.73 22.67
CA SER A 3 6.59 2.89 21.22
C SER A 3 5.30 2.22 20.77
N SER A 4 4.35 3.00 20.25
CA SER A 4 3.29 2.42 19.45
C SER A 4 3.96 1.91 18.19
N ASP A 5 4.27 0.61 18.14
CA ASP A 5 4.40 -0.07 16.86
C ASP A 5 3.06 0.15 16.15
N GLY A 6 3.03 1.08 15.19
CA GLY A 6 1.83 1.37 14.42
C GLY A 6 1.32 0.07 13.85
N ALA A 7 0.10 -0.34 14.24
CA ALA A 7 -0.43 -1.63 13.86
C ALA A 7 -0.33 -1.81 12.35
N ALA A 8 0.39 -2.85 11.91
CA ALA A 8 0.56 -3.15 10.50
C ALA A 8 -0.82 -3.33 9.83
N ILE A 9 -0.95 -2.88 8.58
CA ILE A 9 -2.20 -3.04 7.80
C ILE A 9 -2.52 -4.54 7.75
N PRO A 10 -3.73 -4.97 8.17
CA PRO A 10 -4.08 -6.37 8.15
C PRO A 10 -4.10 -6.92 6.72
N THR A 11 -3.86 -8.23 6.60
CA THR A 11 -3.94 -8.95 5.33
C THR A 11 -5.11 -9.93 5.36
N ILE A 12 -5.60 -10.29 4.18
CA ILE A 12 -6.59 -11.34 3.98
C ILE A 12 -6.02 -12.42 3.06
N THR A 13 -6.37 -13.68 3.32
CA THR A 13 -6.02 -14.82 2.46
C THR A 13 -7.02 -14.92 1.31
N LEU A 14 -6.50 -14.98 0.08
CA LEU A 14 -7.25 -15.18 -1.14
C LEU A 14 -7.57 -16.66 -1.36
N ASN A 15 -8.36 -16.98 -2.39
CA ASN A 15 -8.78 -18.36 -2.72
C ASN A 15 -7.65 -19.26 -3.25
N ASP A 16 -6.45 -18.71 -3.41
CA ASP A 16 -5.24 -19.36 -3.90
C ASP A 16 -4.11 -19.35 -2.84
N ASP A 17 -4.48 -19.19 -1.57
CA ASP A 17 -3.61 -19.15 -0.39
C ASP A 17 -2.62 -17.97 -0.31
N ARG A 18 -2.65 -17.04 -1.28
CA ARG A 18 -1.86 -15.80 -1.20
C ARG A 18 -2.51 -14.81 -0.24
N THR A 19 -1.69 -14.02 0.44
CA THR A 19 -2.18 -12.92 1.30
C THR A 19 -2.10 -11.58 0.60
N ILE A 20 -3.10 -10.73 0.78
CA ILE A 20 -3.14 -9.37 0.25
C ILE A 20 -3.48 -8.35 1.35
N PRO A 21 -2.82 -7.18 1.42
CA PRO A 21 -3.24 -6.11 2.34
C PRO A 21 -4.68 -5.67 2.07
N VAL A 22 -5.48 -5.47 3.13
CA VAL A 22 -6.89 -5.06 2.97
C VAL A 22 -7.04 -3.57 2.61
N VAL A 23 -5.95 -2.80 2.67
CA VAL A 23 -5.87 -1.39 2.26
C VAL A 23 -4.72 -1.25 1.26
N GLY A 24 -4.94 -0.48 0.19
CA GLY A 24 -3.90 -0.12 -0.76
C GLY A 24 -4.11 1.21 -1.45
N LEU A 25 -3.11 1.63 -2.21
CA LEU A 25 -3.05 2.89 -2.94
C LEU A 25 -3.25 2.64 -4.43
N GLY A 26 -4.29 3.24 -5.03
CA GLY A 26 -4.45 3.33 -6.48
C GLY A 26 -3.82 4.61 -7.04
N VAL A 27 -3.11 4.49 -8.17
CA VAL A 27 -2.41 5.63 -8.82
C VAL A 27 -3.02 6.06 -10.17
N GLY A 28 -4.21 5.58 -10.50
CA GLY A 28 -4.88 5.88 -11.76
C GLY A 28 -5.09 7.38 -12.00
N GLY A 29 -4.74 7.84 -13.21
CA GLY A 29 -4.93 9.24 -13.63
C GLY A 29 -3.87 10.23 -13.14
N LEU A 30 -2.87 9.78 -12.37
CA LEU A 30 -1.70 10.59 -12.00
C LEU A 30 -0.71 10.66 -13.16
N SER A 31 0.04 11.77 -13.25
CA SER A 31 1.25 11.81 -14.07
C SER A 31 2.35 10.93 -13.46
N ASP A 32 3.36 10.57 -14.26
CA ASP A 32 4.47 9.71 -13.80
C ASP A 32 5.18 10.26 -12.55
N SER A 33 5.40 11.58 -12.48
CA SER A 33 6.07 12.23 -11.36
C SER A 33 5.20 12.29 -10.09
N GLU A 34 3.89 12.43 -10.26
CA GLU A 34 2.93 12.35 -9.15
C GLU A 34 2.83 10.91 -8.63
N ALA A 35 2.76 9.92 -9.52
CA ALA A 35 2.72 8.52 -9.16
C ALA A 35 3.98 8.11 -8.37
N GLU A 36 5.18 8.48 -8.85
CA GLU A 36 6.44 8.23 -8.13
C GLU A 36 6.43 8.83 -6.73
N ARG A 37 6.02 10.10 -6.61
CA ARG A 37 5.97 10.82 -5.33
C ARG A 37 4.97 10.17 -4.36
N VAL A 38 3.75 9.88 -4.81
CA VAL A 38 2.69 9.34 -3.97
C VAL A 38 2.99 7.91 -3.54
N VAL A 39 3.56 7.08 -4.43
CA VAL A 39 4.02 5.72 -4.09
C VAL A 39 5.12 5.78 -3.02
N SER A 40 6.10 6.68 -3.16
CA SER A 40 7.17 6.85 -2.17
C SER A 40 6.61 7.19 -0.78
N VAL A 41 5.70 8.16 -0.70
CA VAL A 41 5.04 8.54 0.56
C VAL A 41 4.21 7.40 1.14
N ALA A 42 3.48 6.64 0.30
CA ALA A 42 2.68 5.52 0.78
C ALA A 42 3.54 4.40 1.36
N LEU A 43 4.70 4.11 0.75
CA LEU A 43 5.66 3.13 1.26
C LEU A 43 6.24 3.55 2.62
N GLU A 44 6.60 4.84 2.77
CA GLU A 44 7.04 5.44 4.03
C GLU A 44 5.94 5.37 5.12
N ALA A 45 4.68 5.56 4.73
CA ALA A 45 3.52 5.44 5.60
C ALA A 45 3.10 3.99 5.91
N GLY A 46 3.80 2.99 5.37
CA GLY A 46 3.55 1.57 5.66
C GLY A 46 2.58 0.85 4.71
N HIS A 47 2.15 1.47 3.61
CA HIS A 47 1.35 0.78 2.59
C HIS A 47 2.18 -0.29 1.88
N ARG A 48 1.56 -1.44 1.58
CA ARG A 48 2.21 -2.56 0.89
C ARG A 48 1.40 -3.11 -0.29
N LEU A 49 0.28 -2.49 -0.61
CA LEU A 49 -0.48 -2.74 -1.84
C LEU A 49 -0.52 -1.47 -2.67
N ILE A 50 0.03 -1.54 -3.88
CA ILE A 50 0.05 -0.47 -4.87
C ILE A 50 -0.67 -1.00 -6.11
N ASP A 51 -1.69 -0.28 -6.57
CA ASP A 51 -2.56 -0.66 -7.69
C ASP A 51 -2.40 0.32 -8.85
N THR A 52 -2.12 -0.21 -10.05
CA THR A 52 -1.84 0.55 -11.28
C THR A 52 -2.32 -0.20 -12.52
N ALA A 53 -2.29 0.44 -13.69
CA ALA A 53 -2.71 -0.13 -14.99
C ALA A 53 -1.84 0.39 -16.15
N ALA A 54 -1.80 -0.36 -17.26
CA ALA A 54 -1.06 -0.06 -18.49
C ALA A 54 -1.97 0.49 -19.61
#